data_AF-D4M137-F1
#
_entry.id   AF-D4M137-F1
#
_cell.length_a   1.000
_cell.length_b   1.000
_cell.length_c   1.000
_cell.angle_alpha   90.00
_cell.angle_beta   90.00
_cell.angle_gamma   90.00
#
_symmetry.space_group_name_H-M   'P 1'
#
loop_
_entity.id
_entity.type
_entity.pdbx_description
1 polymer ?
#
loop_
_entity_poly.entity_id
_entity_poly.type
_entity_poly.pdbx_seq_one_letter_code
_entity_poly.pdbx_strand_id
1 'polypeptide(L)'
;MKKFVCTVCGYVHEGDAAPAECPVCHAPASKFKEQEGDKVWAAEHVVGVAQGVSEDILADLRANFAGECSEVGMYLAMARVAHREGYPEIGLYWEKAAYEEAEHAAKFAELLGEVVTDSTKKNLEMRVDAEHGATEGKFDLAKRAKAANLDAIHDTVHEMARDEARHGKAFEGLLKRYFG
;
A
#
# COMPACT_ATOMS: atom_id res chain seq x y z
N MET A 1 -37.51 8.42 13.75
CA MET A 1 -37.32 8.73 12.32
C MET A 1 -36.49 7.61 11.73
N LYS A 2 -37.00 6.92 10.71
CA LYS A 2 -36.33 5.79 10.07
C LYS A 2 -35.31 6.29 9.05
N LYS A 3 -34.30 5.48 8.74
CA LYS A 3 -33.30 5.77 7.70
C LYS A 3 -33.53 4.86 6.52
N PHE A 4 -33.66 5.45 5.34
CA PHE A 4 -33.80 4.74 4.07
C PHE A 4 -32.60 5.06 3.19
N VAL A 5 -31.84 4.05 2.79
CA VAL A 5 -30.64 4.22 1.96
C VAL A 5 -30.94 3.77 0.54
N CYS A 6 -30.71 4.65 -0.43
CA CYS A 6 -30.79 4.31 -1.85
C CYS A 6 -29.67 3.33 -2.22
N THR A 7 -30.01 2.13 -2.67
CA THR A 7 -29.05 1.09 -3.05
C THR A 7 -28.36 1.35 -4.39
N VAL A 8 -28.67 2.45 -5.07
CA VAL A 8 -28.04 2.83 -6.35
C VAL A 8 -26.91 3.83 -6.12
N CYS A 9 -27.12 4.85 -5.29
CA CYS A 9 -26.17 5.96 -5.11
C CYS A 9 -25.75 6.21 -3.66
N GLY A 10 -26.36 5.50 -2.69
CA GLY A 10 -26.05 5.68 -1.27
C GLY A 10 -26.74 6.87 -0.59
N TYR A 11 -27.61 7.63 -1.28
CA TYR A 11 -28.37 8.71 -0.66
C TYR A 11 -29.19 8.20 0.54
N VAL A 12 -29.06 8.90 1.68
CA VAL A 12 -29.76 8.58 2.93
C VAL A 12 -30.93 9.54 3.11
N HIS A 13 -32.14 9.02 3.17
CA HIS A 13 -33.35 9.75 3.54
C HIS A 13 -33.72 9.45 4.99
N GLU A 14 -33.98 10.47 5.79
CA GLU A 14 -34.51 10.32 7.14
C GLU A 14 -35.99 10.75 7.15
N GLY A 15 -36.89 9.82 7.49
CA GLY A 15 -38.34 10.05 7.45
C GLY A 15 -39.12 8.84 7.97
N ASP A 16 -40.44 8.87 7.86
CA ASP A 16 -41.29 7.72 8.23
C ASP A 16 -41.40 6.68 7.11
N ALA A 17 -41.15 7.08 5.86
CA ALA A 17 -41.14 6.23 4.67
C ALA A 17 -40.04 6.67 3.70
N ALA A 18 -39.63 5.77 2.79
CA ALA A 18 -38.73 6.12 1.68
C ALA A 18 -39.39 7.16 0.75
N PRO A 19 -38.62 8.08 0.16
CA PRO A 19 -39.16 9.03 -0.80
C PRO A 19 -39.62 8.29 -2.07
N ALA A 20 -40.64 8.82 -2.75
CA ALA A 20 -41.15 8.24 -3.99
C ALA A 20 -40.05 8.11 -5.06
N GLU A 21 -39.13 9.06 -5.07
CA GLU A 21 -38.01 9.17 -6.01
C GLU A 21 -36.77 9.66 -5.28
N CYS A 22 -35.60 9.08 -5.61
CA CYS A 22 -34.33 9.52 -5.06
C CYS A 22 -33.95 10.90 -5.61
N PRO A 23 -33.64 11.90 -4.78
CA PRO A 23 -33.29 13.25 -5.25
C PRO A 23 -31.91 13.35 -5.92
N VAL A 24 -31.10 12.28 -5.87
CA VAL A 24 -29.73 12.26 -6.44
C VAL A 24 -29.70 11.51 -7.78
N CYS A 25 -30.22 10.29 -7.80
CA CYS A 25 -30.12 9.41 -8.97
C CYS A 25 -31.47 9.11 -9.64
N HIS A 26 -32.56 9.70 -9.14
CA HIS A 26 -33.92 9.51 -9.66
C HIS A 26 -34.43 8.07 -9.62
N ALA A 27 -33.75 7.18 -8.89
CA ALA A 27 -34.19 5.82 -8.67
C ALA A 27 -35.53 5.80 -7.90
N PRO A 28 -36.44 4.88 -8.22
CA PRO A 28 -37.74 4.79 -7.55
C PRO A 28 -37.59 4.34 -6.08
N ALA A 29 -38.62 4.58 -5.28
CA ALA A 29 -38.71 4.16 -3.87
C ALA A 29 -38.32 2.69 -3.61
N SER A 30 -38.57 1.79 -4.56
CA SER A 30 -38.20 0.36 -4.46
C SER A 30 -36.69 0.10 -4.39
N LYS A 31 -35.86 1.10 -4.70
CA LYS A 31 -34.41 1.07 -4.54
C LYS A 31 -33.94 1.59 -3.20
N PHE A 32 -34.84 1.93 -2.27
CA PHE A 32 -34.48 2.25 -0.91
C PHE A 32 -34.60 1.03 -0.01
N LYS A 33 -33.59 0.81 0.84
CA LYS A 33 -33.64 -0.15 1.94
C LYS A 33 -33.71 0.61 3.26
N GLU A 34 -34.64 0.22 4.12
CA GLU A 34 -34.62 0.69 5.50
C GLU A 34 -33.37 0.13 6.19
N GLN A 35 -32.62 1.00 6.87
CA GLN A 35 -31.42 0.63 7.58
C GLN A 35 -31.81 0.22 9.02
N GLU A 36 -32.05 -1.08 9.21
CA GLU A 36 -32.36 -1.69 10.50
C GLU A 36 -31.17 -2.53 11.00
N GLY A 37 -30.93 -2.52 12.31
CA GLY A 37 -29.88 -3.33 12.95
C GLY A 37 -28.45 -2.84 12.71
N ASP A 38 -27.50 -3.76 12.89
CA ASP A 38 -26.07 -3.50 12.70
C ASP A 38 -25.71 -3.40 11.21
N LYS A 39 -24.73 -2.54 10.92
CA LYS A 39 -24.25 -2.33 9.55
C LYS A 39 -23.37 -3.51 9.16
N VAL A 40 -23.76 -4.24 8.12
CA VAL A 40 -22.97 -5.29 7.50
C VAL A 40 -22.55 -4.84 6.11
N TRP A 41 -21.27 -4.98 5.79
CA TRP A 41 -20.74 -4.74 4.45
C TRP A 41 -20.97 -5.98 3.58
N ALA A 42 -21.50 -5.77 2.37
CA ALA A 42 -21.85 -6.88 1.48
C ALA A 42 -20.61 -7.57 0.85
N ALA A 43 -19.48 -6.85 0.79
CA ALA A 43 -18.21 -7.32 0.30
C ALA A 43 -17.09 -6.44 0.89
N GLU A 44 -15.92 -7.03 1.13
CA GLU A 44 -14.72 -6.36 1.62
C GLU A 44 -13.51 -6.87 0.83
N HIS A 45 -12.44 -6.08 0.78
CA HIS A 45 -11.16 -6.58 0.32
C HIS A 45 -10.61 -7.58 1.33
N VAL A 46 -10.04 -8.68 0.84
CA VAL A 46 -9.48 -9.75 1.64
C VAL A 46 -8.01 -9.89 1.31
N VAL A 47 -7.15 -9.67 2.30
CA VAL A 47 -5.73 -9.93 2.18
C VAL A 47 -5.50 -11.44 2.21
N GLY A 48 -4.70 -11.96 1.27
CA GLY A 48 -4.39 -13.38 1.15
C GLY A 48 -5.45 -14.19 0.41
N VAL A 49 -6.27 -13.60 -0.45
CA VAL A 49 -7.30 -14.34 -1.21
C VAL A 49 -6.71 -15.42 -2.14
N ALA A 50 -5.43 -15.32 -2.50
CA ALA A 50 -4.73 -16.35 -3.28
C ALA A 50 -4.24 -17.53 -2.42
N GLN A 51 -4.36 -17.48 -1.08
CA GLN A 51 -3.92 -18.59 -0.24
C GLN A 51 -4.71 -19.86 -0.54
N GLY A 52 -4.00 -20.95 -0.82
CA GLY A 52 -4.59 -22.26 -1.15
C GLY A 52 -4.84 -22.50 -2.64
N VAL A 53 -4.49 -21.57 -3.53
CA VAL A 53 -4.39 -21.87 -4.98
C VAL A 53 -3.17 -22.76 -5.27
N SER A 54 -3.03 -23.22 -6.51
CA SER A 54 -1.92 -24.09 -6.90
C SER A 54 -0.57 -23.37 -6.80
N GLU A 55 0.48 -24.13 -6.48
CA GLU A 55 1.81 -23.55 -6.22
C GLU A 55 2.43 -22.88 -7.45
N ASP A 56 2.12 -23.34 -8.66
CA ASP A 56 2.54 -22.69 -9.90
C ASP A 56 1.95 -21.28 -10.01
N ILE A 57 0.67 -21.10 -9.66
CA ILE A 57 0.03 -19.78 -9.62
C ILE A 57 0.65 -18.90 -8.53
N LEU A 58 0.88 -19.44 -7.33
CA LEU A 58 1.54 -18.69 -6.25
C LEU A 58 2.95 -18.25 -6.65
N ALA A 59 3.72 -19.12 -7.29
CA ALA A 59 5.06 -18.82 -7.79
C ALA A 59 5.03 -17.67 -8.81
N ASP A 60 4.10 -17.71 -9.76
CA ASP A 60 3.93 -16.64 -10.74
C ASP A 60 3.50 -15.32 -10.07
N LEU A 61 2.57 -15.34 -9.11
CA LEU A 61 2.16 -14.14 -8.37
C LEU A 61 3.33 -13.52 -7.58
N ARG A 62 4.15 -14.33 -6.92
CA ARG A 62 5.36 -13.87 -6.21
C ARG A 62 6.40 -13.30 -7.17
N ALA A 63 6.60 -13.94 -8.32
CA ALA A 63 7.52 -13.47 -9.35
C ALA A 63 7.07 -12.11 -9.90
N ASN A 64 5.77 -11.93 -10.16
CA ASN A 64 5.22 -10.64 -10.56
C ASN A 64 5.39 -9.60 -9.45
N PHE A 65 5.07 -9.90 -8.18
CA PHE A 65 5.33 -8.97 -7.08
C PHE A 65 6.79 -8.47 -7.04
N ALA A 66 7.76 -9.39 -7.16
CA ALA A 66 9.17 -9.04 -7.19
C ALA A 66 9.57 -8.23 -8.44
N GLY A 67 8.99 -8.55 -9.60
CA GLY A 67 9.16 -7.82 -10.85
C GLY A 67 8.68 -6.38 -10.73
N GLU A 68 7.43 -6.19 -10.34
CA GLU A 68 6.80 -4.88 -10.16
C GLU A 68 7.58 -4.02 -9.15
N CYS A 69 7.97 -4.57 -7.98
CA CYS A 69 8.83 -3.86 -7.02
C CYS A 69 10.18 -3.43 -7.61
N SER A 70 10.75 -4.24 -8.50
CA SER A 70 12.01 -3.91 -9.18
C SER A 70 11.81 -2.80 -10.21
N GLU A 71 10.71 -2.83 -10.95
CA GLU A 71 10.36 -1.82 -11.95
C GLU A 71 10.12 -0.44 -11.33
N VAL A 72 9.47 -0.37 -10.15
CA VAL A 72 9.36 0.89 -9.39
C VAL A 72 10.74 1.53 -9.19
N GLY A 73 11.70 0.77 -8.69
CA GLY A 73 13.07 1.26 -8.47
C GLY A 73 13.78 1.65 -9.76
N MET A 74 13.60 0.84 -10.82
CA MET A 74 14.19 1.09 -12.14
C MET A 74 13.64 2.38 -12.77
N TYR A 75 12.32 2.57 -12.80
CA TYR A 75 11.69 3.75 -13.39
C TYR A 75 12.03 5.02 -12.63
N LEU A 76 12.08 5.00 -11.29
CA LEU A 76 12.56 6.15 -10.51
C LEU A 76 14.04 6.46 -10.80
N ALA A 77 14.88 5.45 -11.01
CA ALA A 77 16.27 5.66 -11.41
C ALA A 77 16.39 6.24 -12.82
N MET A 78 15.59 5.75 -13.78
CA MET A 78 15.50 6.28 -15.14
C MET A 78 14.98 7.71 -15.17
N ALA A 79 13.98 8.05 -14.35
CA ALA A 79 13.48 9.41 -14.18
C ALA A 79 14.62 10.37 -13.77
N ARG A 80 15.42 9.96 -12.78
CA ARG A 80 16.59 10.74 -12.35
C ARG A 80 17.62 10.92 -13.47
N VAL A 81 17.78 9.94 -14.37
CA VAL A 81 18.65 10.08 -15.56
C VAL A 81 18.06 11.11 -16.52
N ALA A 82 16.79 10.96 -16.91
CA ALA A 82 16.11 11.86 -17.83
C ALA A 82 16.17 13.32 -17.35
N HIS A 83 15.96 13.56 -16.06
CA HIS A 83 16.09 14.91 -15.47
C HIS A 83 17.50 15.47 -15.59
N ARG A 84 18.55 14.66 -15.38
CA ARG A 84 19.95 15.10 -15.53
C ARG A 84 20.33 15.40 -16.98
N GLU A 85 19.70 14.71 -17.93
CA GLU A 85 19.90 14.93 -19.37
C GLU A 85 19.07 16.11 -19.91
N GLY A 86 18.18 16.69 -19.09
CA GLY A 86 17.34 17.82 -19.47
C GLY A 86 16.04 17.44 -20.18
N TYR A 87 15.52 16.23 -19.94
CA TYR A 87 14.24 15.73 -20.46
C TYR A 87 13.18 15.61 -19.35
N PRO A 88 12.69 16.73 -18.79
CA PRO A 88 11.81 16.70 -17.63
C PRO A 88 10.46 16.01 -17.91
N GLU A 89 9.91 16.12 -19.13
CA GLU A 89 8.65 15.46 -19.48
C GLU A 89 8.79 13.93 -19.50
N ILE A 90 9.93 13.41 -19.94
CA ILE A 90 10.23 11.97 -19.89
C ILE A 90 10.42 11.53 -18.43
N GLY A 91 11.15 12.32 -17.64
CA GLY A 91 11.34 12.03 -16.22
C GLY A 91 10.02 11.96 -15.44
N LEU A 92 9.11 12.91 -15.69
CA LEU A 92 7.78 12.91 -15.07
C LEU A 92 6.92 11.71 -15.52
N TYR A 93 7.05 11.27 -16.77
CA TYR A 93 6.34 10.08 -17.21
C TYR A 93 6.89 8.81 -16.54
N TRP A 94 8.21 8.70 -16.36
CA TRP A 94 8.79 7.58 -15.60
C TRP A 94 8.39 7.57 -14.14
N GLU A 95 8.29 8.74 -13.49
CA GLU A 95 7.73 8.82 -12.14
C GLU A 95 6.28 8.35 -12.10
N LYS A 96 5.46 8.74 -13.09
CA LYS A 96 4.08 8.24 -13.20
C LYS A 96 4.02 6.73 -13.35
N ALA A 97 4.80 6.16 -14.29
CA ALA A 97 4.87 4.72 -14.50
C ALA A 97 5.32 3.99 -13.22
N ALA A 98 6.30 4.52 -12.48
CA ALA A 98 6.72 3.95 -11.21
C ALA A 98 5.58 3.89 -10.16
N TYR A 99 4.68 4.87 -10.14
CA TYR A 99 3.50 4.81 -9.26
C TYR A 99 2.45 3.79 -9.74
N GLU A 100 2.32 3.58 -11.04
CA GLU A 100 1.45 2.54 -11.61
C GLU A 100 1.98 1.14 -11.26
N GLU A 101 3.29 0.88 -11.39
CA GLU A 101 3.87 -0.41 -10.97
C GLU A 101 3.84 -0.60 -9.44
N ALA A 102 3.92 0.49 -8.66
CA ALA A 102 3.72 0.41 -7.22
C ALA A 102 2.29 -0.02 -6.86
N GLU A 103 1.29 0.39 -7.65
CA GLU A 103 -0.09 -0.08 -7.52
C GLU A 103 -0.19 -1.57 -7.86
N HIS A 104 0.46 -2.03 -8.92
CA HIS A 104 0.51 -3.45 -9.31
C HIS A 104 1.16 -4.30 -8.21
N ALA A 105 2.33 -3.90 -7.72
CA ALA A 105 3.02 -4.55 -6.61
C ALA A 105 2.14 -4.63 -5.35
N ALA A 106 1.43 -3.55 -5.00
CA ALA A 106 0.52 -3.53 -3.86
C ALA A 106 -0.62 -4.55 -4.01
N LYS A 107 -1.23 -4.65 -5.20
CA LYS A 107 -2.28 -5.64 -5.48
C LYS A 107 -1.76 -7.07 -5.37
N PHE A 108 -0.57 -7.37 -5.91
CA PHE A 108 0.03 -8.71 -5.77
C PHE A 108 0.33 -9.03 -4.30
N ALA A 109 0.85 -8.07 -3.53
CA ALA A 109 1.09 -8.25 -2.10
C ALA A 109 -0.20 -8.54 -1.32
N GLU A 110 -1.30 -7.83 -1.63
CA GLU A 110 -2.61 -8.08 -1.04
C GLU A 110 -3.18 -9.45 -1.43
N LEU A 111 -3.08 -9.84 -2.70
CA LEU A 111 -3.53 -11.16 -3.18
C LEU A 111 -2.81 -12.29 -2.43
N LEU A 112 -1.48 -12.18 -2.28
CA LEU A 112 -0.64 -13.16 -1.61
C LEU A 112 -0.84 -13.16 -0.09
N GLY A 113 -0.90 -11.99 0.53
CA GLY A 113 -0.98 -11.85 1.99
C GLY A 113 0.27 -12.36 2.74
N GLU A 114 1.42 -12.41 2.06
CA GLU A 114 2.68 -12.96 2.62
C GLU A 114 3.55 -11.89 3.28
N VAL A 115 3.45 -10.65 2.81
CA VAL A 115 4.26 -9.50 3.27
C VAL A 115 3.42 -8.40 3.93
N VAL A 116 2.10 -8.60 3.98
CA VAL A 116 1.11 -7.67 4.55
C VAL A 116 -0.02 -8.49 5.18
N THR A 117 -0.64 -7.93 6.22
CA THR A 117 -1.80 -8.50 6.90
C THR A 117 -3.00 -7.57 6.83
N ASP A 118 -4.18 -8.06 7.21
CA ASP A 118 -5.40 -7.28 7.38
C ASP A 118 -5.43 -6.40 8.64
N SER A 119 -4.34 -6.38 9.44
CA SER A 119 -4.25 -5.63 10.68
C SER A 119 -3.17 -4.56 10.63
N THR A 120 -3.59 -3.29 10.70
CA THR A 120 -2.66 -2.13 10.79
C THR A 120 -1.69 -2.27 11.96
N LYS A 121 -2.15 -2.79 13.11
CA LYS A 121 -1.27 -3.03 14.26
C LYS A 121 -0.17 -4.03 13.91
N LYS A 122 -0.57 -5.17 13.33
CA LYS A 122 0.39 -6.23 12.99
C LYS A 122 1.37 -5.78 11.91
N ASN A 123 0.89 -5.03 10.91
CA ASN A 123 1.75 -4.45 9.88
C ASN A 123 2.77 -3.47 10.49
N LEU A 124 2.38 -2.62 11.45
CA LEU A 124 3.33 -1.76 12.17
C LEU A 124 4.38 -2.56 12.96
N GLU A 125 3.96 -3.58 13.71
CA GLU A 125 4.89 -4.48 14.43
C GLU A 125 5.93 -5.09 13.47
N MET A 126 5.45 -5.67 12.36
CA MET A 126 6.31 -6.26 11.33
C MET A 126 7.28 -5.24 10.74
N ARG A 127 6.85 -3.99 10.49
CA ARG A 127 7.73 -2.95 9.96
C ARG A 127 8.75 -2.46 10.99
N VAL A 128 8.41 -2.34 12.27
CA VAL A 128 9.39 -2.01 13.32
C VAL A 128 10.52 -3.03 13.33
N ASP A 129 10.20 -4.32 13.36
CA ASP A 129 11.19 -5.40 13.36
C ASP A 129 12.02 -5.41 12.06
N ALA A 130 11.36 -5.21 10.91
CA ALA A 130 12.04 -5.15 9.62
C ALA A 130 13.02 -3.98 9.51
N GLU A 131 12.64 -2.78 9.96
CA GLU A 131 13.51 -1.61 9.92
C GLU A 131 14.72 -1.74 10.83
N HIS A 132 14.57 -2.40 12.00
CA HIS A 132 15.69 -2.71 12.88
C HIS A 132 16.73 -3.60 12.17
N GLY A 133 16.28 -4.71 11.56
CA GLY A 133 17.16 -5.60 10.81
C GLY A 133 17.78 -4.94 9.56
N ALA A 134 17.00 -4.14 8.82
CA ALA A 134 17.49 -3.43 7.64
C ALA A 134 18.54 -2.38 7.98
N THR A 135 18.39 -1.69 9.12
CA THR A 135 19.38 -0.75 9.66
C THR A 135 20.72 -1.45 9.86
N GLU A 136 20.74 -2.59 10.54
CA GLU A 136 21.96 -3.36 10.80
C GLU A 136 22.62 -3.85 9.51
N GLY A 137 21.84 -4.43 8.59
CA GLY A 137 22.35 -4.94 7.32
C GLY A 137 22.97 -3.85 6.44
N LYS A 138 22.32 -2.68 6.34
CA LYS A 138 22.86 -1.53 5.61
C LYS A 138 24.11 -0.96 6.27
N PHE A 139 24.14 -0.90 7.61
CA PHE A 139 25.31 -0.42 8.33
C PHE A 139 26.53 -1.34 8.14
N ASP A 140 26.34 -2.67 8.16
CA ASP A 140 27.41 -3.63 7.83
C ASP A 140 27.95 -3.42 6.40
N LEU A 141 27.05 -3.31 5.41
CA LEU A 141 27.44 -3.06 4.03
C LEU A 141 28.25 -1.76 3.89
N ALA A 142 27.80 -0.68 4.52
CA ALA A 142 28.50 0.59 4.52
C ALA A 142 29.91 0.44 5.14
N LYS A 143 30.03 -0.25 6.28
CA LYS A 143 31.32 -0.51 6.94
C LYS A 143 32.29 -1.28 6.04
N ARG A 144 31.80 -2.33 5.36
CA ARG A 144 32.61 -3.11 4.40
C ARG A 144 33.03 -2.26 3.19
N ALA A 145 32.13 -1.43 2.66
CA ALA A 145 32.44 -0.50 1.58
C ALA A 145 33.53 0.49 2.00
N LYS A 146 33.45 1.03 3.23
CA LYS A 146 34.48 1.94 3.75
C LYS A 146 35.84 1.26 3.89
N ALA A 147 35.88 0.04 4.42
CA ALA A 147 37.12 -0.74 4.53
C ALA A 147 37.76 -1.04 3.16
N ALA A 148 36.95 -1.13 2.10
CA ALA A 148 37.38 -1.30 0.72
C ALA A 148 37.69 0.03 -0.02
N ASN A 149 37.64 1.18 0.66
CA ASN A 149 37.79 2.53 0.07
C ASN A 149 36.76 2.85 -1.03
N LEU A 150 35.54 2.32 -0.91
CA LEU A 150 34.43 2.57 -1.83
C LEU A 150 33.50 3.66 -1.26
N ASP A 151 34.01 4.88 -1.16
CA ASP A 151 33.37 5.97 -0.42
C ASP A 151 31.94 6.31 -0.91
N ALA A 152 31.72 6.35 -2.22
CA ALA A 152 30.38 6.62 -2.78
C ALA A 152 29.32 5.59 -2.34
N ILE A 153 29.72 4.32 -2.21
CA ILE A 153 28.83 3.25 -1.72
C ILE A 153 28.63 3.41 -0.21
N HIS A 154 29.71 3.62 0.55
CA HIS A 154 29.61 3.83 1.99
C HIS A 154 28.67 5.00 2.32
N ASP A 155 28.90 6.18 1.73
CA ASP A 155 28.17 7.40 2.09
C ASP A 155 26.67 7.24 1.78
N THR A 156 26.35 6.68 0.62
CA THR A 156 24.96 6.45 0.21
C THR A 156 24.26 5.44 1.11
N VAL A 157 24.87 4.27 1.34
CA VAL A 157 24.23 3.18 2.10
C VAL A 157 24.18 3.50 3.60
N HIS A 158 25.17 4.21 4.13
CA HIS A 158 25.16 4.64 5.53
C HIS A 158 24.03 5.65 5.78
N GLU A 159 23.79 6.59 4.87
CA GLU A 159 22.63 7.48 5.00
C GLU A 159 21.31 6.69 4.95
N MET A 160 21.20 5.71 4.04
CA MET A 160 20.04 4.81 4.01
C MET A 160 19.88 4.01 5.31
N ALA A 161 20.95 3.62 5.99
CA ALA A 161 20.86 2.96 7.30
C ALA A 161 20.26 3.90 8.38
N ARG A 162 20.58 5.20 8.31
CA ARG A 162 19.97 6.20 9.20
C ARG A 162 18.50 6.42 8.88
N ASP A 163 18.14 6.38 7.60
CA ASP A 163 16.74 6.44 7.17
C ASP A 163 15.94 5.27 7.74
N GLU A 164 16.44 4.03 7.71
CA GLU A 164 15.74 2.88 8.32
C GLU A 164 15.59 3.03 9.83
N ALA A 165 16.63 3.54 10.52
CA ALA A 165 16.52 3.84 11.95
C ALA A 165 15.45 4.91 12.23
N ARG A 166 15.31 5.92 11.34
CA ARG A 166 14.24 6.93 11.42
C ARG A 166 12.87 6.31 11.17
N HIS A 167 12.73 5.46 10.15
CA HIS A 167 11.50 4.74 9.82
C HIS A 167 11.05 3.85 10.99
N GLY A 168 11.95 3.02 11.52
CA GLY A 168 11.68 2.15 12.65
C GLY A 168 11.19 2.91 13.89
N LYS A 169 11.87 4.01 14.26
CA LYS A 169 11.45 4.88 15.37
C LYS A 169 10.09 5.53 15.13
N ALA A 170 9.79 5.95 13.90
CA ALA A 170 8.49 6.51 13.55
C ALA A 170 7.38 5.45 13.67
N PHE A 171 7.60 4.25 13.14
CA PHE A 171 6.66 3.14 13.25
C PHE A 171 6.45 2.70 14.71
N GLU A 172 7.50 2.61 15.51
CA GLU A 172 7.42 2.30 16.94
C GLU A 172 6.60 3.35 17.69
N GLY A 173 6.84 4.64 17.40
CA GLY A 173 6.07 5.74 17.97
C GLY A 173 4.58 5.68 17.61
N LEU A 174 4.25 5.35 16.35
CA LEU A 174 2.86 5.19 15.89
C LEU A 174 2.21 3.96 16.53
N LEU A 175 2.92 2.83 16.58
CA LEU A 175 2.45 1.61 17.21
C LEU A 175 2.09 1.86 18.68
N LYS A 176 2.97 2.52 19.44
CA LYS A 176 2.71 2.90 20.82
C LYS A 176 1.53 3.86 20.96
N ARG A 177 1.44 4.88 20.10
CA ARG A 177 0.38 5.90 20.17
C ARG A 177 -1.02 5.32 19.97
N TYR A 178 -1.18 4.39 19.03
CA TYR A 178 -2.49 3.89 18.62
C TYR A 178 -2.84 2.51 19.19
N PHE A 179 -1.85 1.73 19.64
CA PHE A 179 -2.05 0.31 20.02
C PHE A 179 -1.31 -0.16 21.29
N GLY A 180 -0.60 0.73 21.98
CA GLY A 180 0.18 0.44 23.20
C GLY A 180 -0.36 1.08 24.47
#